data_AF-A0A150WMA4-F1
#
_entry.id   AF-A0A150WMA4-F1
#
_cell.length_a   1.000
_cell.length_b   1.000
_cell.length_c   1.000
_cell.angle_alpha   90.00
_cell.angle_beta   90.00
_cell.angle_gamma   90.00
#
_symmetry.space_group_name_H-M   'P 1'
#
loop_
_entity.id
_entity.type
_entity.pdbx_description
1 polymer ?
#
loop_
_entity_poly.entity_id
_entity_poly.type
_entity_poly.pdbx_seq_one_letter_code
_entity_poly.pdbx_strand_id
1 'polypeptide(L)'
;MSVRLYLAGFFVATTSLFSFNAFAADNSTPIEIALFPPVQFPSPDFAVRGLRLSVVGQNREAHGLDLALIGNMTKQKFTGVAIAGLFNYNAVGADIIGLQLAGLANLNDVSSRLYGFQVGAYNRVGKVYGVQIGLVNSARELHGIQIGLINFNDAGPFKASPIINVGF
;
A
#
# COMPACT_ATOMS: atom_id res chain seq x y z
N MET A 1 42.82 11.62 19.96
CA MET A 1 41.77 11.38 18.93
C MET A 1 40.52 10.69 19.49
N SER A 2 40.32 10.64 20.82
CA SER A 2 39.33 9.76 21.45
C SER A 2 38.03 10.46 21.89
N VAL A 3 38.07 11.76 22.19
CA VAL A 3 36.93 12.52 22.76
C VAL A 3 35.80 12.78 21.75
N ARG A 4 36.12 12.94 20.45
CA ARG A 4 35.12 13.17 19.40
C ARG A 4 34.24 11.94 19.12
N LEU A 5 34.74 10.73 19.40
CA LEU A 5 34.02 9.48 19.16
C LEU A 5 32.92 9.24 20.22
N TYR A 6 33.18 9.60 21.48
CA TYR A 6 32.20 9.46 22.58
C TYR A 6 31.03 10.44 22.44
N LEU A 7 31.28 11.68 22.03
CA LEU A 7 30.24 12.68 21.78
C LEU A 7 29.35 12.29 20.59
N ALA A 8 29.93 11.73 19.53
CA ALA A 8 29.18 11.21 18.39
C ALA A 8 28.31 10.01 18.79
N GLY A 9 28.86 9.04 19.53
CA GLY A 9 28.11 7.88 20.03
C GLY A 9 26.97 8.25 20.98
N PHE A 10 27.20 9.21 21.89
CA PHE A 10 26.18 9.72 22.81
C PHE A 10 25.06 10.49 22.07
N PHE A 11 25.41 11.33 21.11
CA PHE A 11 24.44 12.06 20.30
C PHE A 11 23.57 11.12 19.46
N VAL A 12 24.19 10.14 18.78
CA VAL A 12 23.45 9.12 18.02
C VAL A 12 22.52 8.31 18.93
N ALA A 13 22.98 7.87 20.10
CA ALA A 13 22.14 7.16 21.06
C ALA A 13 20.92 7.98 21.51
N THR A 14 21.11 9.27 21.86
CA THR A 14 20.00 10.15 22.25
C THR A 14 19.01 10.37 21.11
N THR A 15 19.47 10.64 19.88
CA THR A 15 18.58 10.81 18.73
C THR A 15 17.78 9.54 18.42
N SER A 16 18.40 8.36 18.48
CA SER A 16 17.68 7.09 18.31
C SER A 16 16.62 6.88 19.39
N LEU A 17 16.91 7.19 20.66
CA LEU A 17 15.95 7.09 21.76
C LEU A 17 14.78 8.08 21.58
N PHE A 18 15.02 9.30 21.12
CA PHE A 18 13.95 10.25 20.81
C PHE A 18 13.09 9.79 19.63
N SER A 19 13.69 9.24 18.57
CA SER A 19 12.96 8.67 17.44
C SER A 19 12.10 7.47 17.84
N PHE A 20 12.61 6.54 18.65
CA PHE A 20 11.84 5.39 19.15
C PHE A 20 10.66 5.82 20.04
N ASN A 21 10.83 6.83 20.90
CA ASN A 21 9.73 7.36 21.71
C ASN A 21 8.65 8.05 20.85
N ALA A 22 9.04 8.75 19.78
CA ALA A 22 8.08 9.36 18.85
C ALA A 22 7.26 8.31 18.09
N PHE A 23 7.89 7.22 17.65
CA PHE A 23 7.20 6.10 17.00
C PHE A 23 6.23 5.38 17.95
N ALA A 24 6.66 5.11 19.19
CA ALA A 24 5.83 4.48 20.21
C ALA A 24 4.60 5.33 20.58
N ALA A 25 4.71 6.66 20.59
CA ALA A 25 3.60 7.56 20.90
C ALA A 25 2.52 7.62 19.80
N ASP A 26 2.87 7.40 18.52
CA ASP A 26 1.93 7.40 17.37
C ASP A 26 1.38 5.99 17.04
N ASN A 27 1.69 4.98 17.87
CA ASN A 27 1.52 3.56 17.51
C ASN A 27 2.07 3.28 16.11
N SER A 28 3.33 3.69 15.88
CA SER A 28 4.00 3.48 14.61
C SER A 28 5.36 2.81 14.78
N THR A 29 5.85 2.17 13.74
CA THR A 29 7.22 1.61 13.68
C THR A 29 7.83 1.89 12.32
N PRO A 30 9.17 1.97 12.20
CA PRO A 30 9.81 2.14 10.90
C PRO A 30 9.83 0.85 10.06
N ILE A 31 9.65 -0.31 10.70
CA ILE A 31 9.77 -1.62 10.06
C ILE A 31 8.66 -2.56 10.51
N GLU A 32 8.29 -3.48 9.61
CA GLU A 32 7.51 -4.67 9.90
C GLU A 32 8.21 -5.93 9.38
N ILE A 33 8.07 -6.99 10.16
CA ILE A 33 8.34 -8.37 9.75
C ILE A 33 7.10 -9.21 10.11
N ALA A 34 6.50 -9.88 9.13
CA ALA A 34 5.27 -10.65 9.33
C ALA A 34 5.30 -12.01 8.63
N LEU A 35 4.80 -13.05 9.29
CA LEU A 35 4.49 -14.33 8.63
C LEU A 35 3.02 -14.34 8.19
N PHE A 36 2.11 -14.09 9.12
CA PHE A 36 0.69 -13.91 8.87
C PHE A 36 0.07 -13.33 10.15
N PRO A 37 -1.00 -12.51 10.12
CA PRO A 37 -1.62 -12.03 11.35
C PRO A 37 -2.15 -13.21 12.21
N PRO A 38 -1.87 -13.28 13.52
CA PRO A 38 -1.21 -12.28 14.36
C PRO A 38 0.31 -12.47 14.55
N VAL A 39 0.93 -13.46 13.90
CA VAL A 39 2.38 -13.70 13.92
C VAL A 39 3.11 -12.64 13.08
N GLN A 40 3.20 -11.43 13.63
CA GLN A 40 3.84 -10.27 13.03
C GLN A 40 4.35 -9.28 14.08
N PHE A 41 5.34 -8.49 13.70
CA PHE A 41 5.78 -7.30 14.41
C PHE A 41 5.83 -6.12 13.43
N PRO A 42 5.23 -4.96 13.74
CA PRO A 42 4.40 -4.69 14.92
C PRO A 42 3.03 -5.40 14.82
N SER A 43 2.19 -5.24 15.86
CA SER A 43 0.82 -5.75 15.79
C SER A 43 0.01 -5.03 14.70
N PRO A 44 -1.10 -5.63 14.21
CA PRO A 44 -1.83 -5.09 13.06
C PRO A 44 -2.47 -3.71 13.22
N ASP A 45 -2.44 -3.14 14.42
CA ASP A 45 -3.01 -1.83 14.72
C ASP A 45 -1.96 -0.70 14.67
N PHE A 46 -0.69 -1.05 14.45
CA PHE A 46 0.38 -0.09 14.25
C PHE A 46 0.42 0.40 12.79
N ALA A 47 0.84 1.66 12.64
CA ALA A 47 1.28 2.20 11.36
C ALA A 47 2.74 1.82 11.10
N VAL A 48 3.09 1.46 9.86
CA VAL A 48 4.48 1.23 9.46
C VAL A 48 4.94 2.36 8.57
N ARG A 49 6.06 3.01 8.91
CA ARG A 49 6.63 4.16 8.21
C ARG A 49 8.07 3.85 7.78
N GLY A 50 8.21 3.03 6.76
CA GLY A 50 9.50 2.64 6.21
C GLY A 50 9.38 1.37 5.37
N LEU A 51 9.71 0.23 5.95
CA LEU A 51 9.78 -1.06 5.25
C LEU A 51 8.85 -2.10 5.86
N ARG A 52 8.02 -2.74 5.04
CA ARG A 52 7.30 -3.96 5.41
C ARG A 52 7.85 -5.15 4.63
N LEU A 53 8.22 -6.21 5.35
CA LEU A 53 8.63 -7.49 4.79
C LEU A 53 7.72 -8.58 5.34
N SER A 54 6.88 -9.19 4.50
CA SER A 54 5.88 -10.12 4.98
C SER A 54 5.73 -11.36 4.08
N VAL A 55 5.24 -12.45 4.67
CA VAL A 55 4.57 -13.49 3.89
C VAL A 55 3.12 -13.04 3.65
N VAL A 56 2.39 -12.81 4.74
CA VAL A 56 1.14 -12.02 4.75
C VAL A 56 1.24 -10.96 5.84
N GLY A 57 1.09 -9.68 5.48
CA GLY A 57 1.16 -8.56 6.42
C GLY A 57 -0.18 -7.85 6.58
N GLN A 58 -0.47 -7.32 7.78
CA GLN A 58 -1.65 -6.48 8.00
C GLN A 58 -1.34 -5.31 8.94
N ASN A 59 -1.61 -4.07 8.52
CA ASN A 59 -1.35 -2.89 9.34
C ASN A 59 -2.44 -1.84 9.21
N ARG A 60 -2.50 -0.92 10.19
CA ARG A 60 -3.43 0.21 10.17
C ARG A 60 -3.10 1.13 8.99
N GLU A 61 -1.84 1.52 8.90
CA GLU A 61 -1.29 2.30 7.80
C GLU A 61 0.05 1.73 7.36
N ALA A 62 0.41 1.96 6.11
CA ALA A 62 1.70 1.58 5.55
C ALA A 62 2.22 2.71 4.66
N HIS A 63 3.42 3.21 4.99
CA HIS A 63 4.11 4.27 4.28
C HIS A 63 5.51 3.80 3.91
N GLY A 64 5.87 3.83 2.63
CA GLY A 64 7.19 3.45 2.13
C GLY A 64 7.17 2.23 1.22
N LEU A 65 8.07 1.27 1.47
CA LEU A 65 8.23 0.06 0.67
C LEU A 65 7.55 -1.12 1.34
N ASP A 66 6.66 -1.79 0.63
CA ASP A 66 5.84 -2.87 1.16
C ASP A 66 5.99 -4.13 0.30
N LEU A 67 6.74 -5.12 0.79
CA LEU A 67 7.08 -6.34 0.06
C LEU A 67 6.45 -7.56 0.74
N ALA A 68 5.57 -8.24 0.01
CA ALA A 68 4.93 -9.49 0.47
C ALA A 68 5.19 -10.66 -0.47
N LEU A 69 5.49 -11.83 0.11
CA LEU A 69 5.51 -13.08 -0.65
C LEU A 69 4.11 -13.46 -1.15
N ILE A 70 3.08 -13.31 -0.32
CA ILE A 70 1.69 -13.64 -0.68
C ILE A 70 0.87 -12.37 -0.82
N GLY A 71 0.74 -11.57 0.24
CA GLY A 71 0.00 -10.34 0.14
C GLY A 71 -0.04 -9.47 1.38
N ASN A 72 -0.47 -8.23 1.21
CA ASN A 72 -0.59 -7.26 2.29
C ASN A 72 -2.00 -6.70 2.41
N MET A 73 -2.36 -6.36 3.64
CA MET A 73 -3.61 -5.71 4.00
C MET A 73 -3.33 -4.39 4.71
N THR A 74 -4.00 -3.32 4.29
CA THR A 74 -3.92 -2.01 4.95
C THR A 74 -5.32 -1.51 5.29
N LYS A 75 -5.54 -1.16 6.56
CA LYS A 75 -6.90 -0.85 7.05
C LYS A 75 -7.34 0.58 6.71
N GLN A 76 -6.42 1.55 6.60
CA GLN A 76 -6.76 2.96 6.47
C GLN A 76 -6.02 3.66 5.34
N LYS A 77 -4.69 3.70 5.36
CA LYS A 77 -3.94 4.48 4.37
C LYS A 77 -2.68 3.76 3.92
N PHE A 78 -2.52 3.68 2.60
CA PHE A 78 -1.30 3.21 1.97
C PHE A 78 -0.63 4.36 1.20
N THR A 79 0.66 4.55 1.37
CA THR A 79 1.44 5.52 0.59
C THR A 79 2.82 4.97 0.25
N GLY A 80 3.09 4.72 -1.04
CA GLY A 80 4.40 4.23 -1.47
C GLY A 80 4.32 3.16 -2.56
N VAL A 81 5.15 2.12 -2.44
CA VAL A 81 5.26 1.03 -3.42
C VAL A 81 4.97 -0.31 -2.75
N ALA A 82 3.90 -0.96 -3.16
CA ALA A 82 3.54 -2.30 -2.72
C ALA A 82 3.85 -3.32 -3.82
N ILE A 83 4.55 -4.39 -3.47
CA ILE A 83 4.84 -5.53 -4.34
C ILE A 83 4.45 -6.80 -3.60
N ALA A 84 3.44 -7.50 -4.10
CA ALA A 84 2.93 -8.73 -3.54
C ALA A 84 2.94 -9.86 -4.56
N GLY A 85 3.27 -11.08 -4.12
CA GLY A 85 3.20 -12.24 -5.01
C GLY A 85 1.78 -12.51 -5.52
N LEU A 86 0.77 -12.43 -4.66
CA LEU A 86 -0.63 -12.70 -5.03
C LEU A 86 -1.51 -11.47 -4.93
N PHE A 87 -1.59 -10.79 -3.78
CA PHE A 87 -2.57 -9.71 -3.61
C PHE A 87 -2.11 -8.52 -2.76
N ASN A 88 -2.65 -7.35 -3.06
CA ASN A 88 -2.71 -6.22 -2.12
C ASN A 88 -4.18 -5.92 -1.81
N TYR A 89 -4.50 -5.67 -0.54
CA TYR A 89 -5.84 -5.32 -0.09
C TYR A 89 -5.86 -4.04 0.74
N ASN A 90 -6.77 -3.12 0.42
CA ASN A 90 -7.04 -1.94 1.24
C ASN A 90 -8.52 -1.88 1.63
N ALA A 91 -8.78 -1.64 2.91
CA ALA A 91 -10.13 -1.71 3.47
C ALA A 91 -11.01 -0.49 3.11
N VAL A 92 -12.21 -0.46 3.70
CA VAL A 92 -13.25 0.56 3.48
C VAL A 92 -12.71 1.96 3.74
N GLY A 93 -12.95 2.87 2.79
CA GLY A 93 -12.58 4.28 2.89
C GLY A 93 -11.09 4.57 2.75
N ALA A 94 -10.27 3.58 2.37
CA ALA A 94 -8.84 3.75 2.35
C ALA A 94 -8.34 4.66 1.23
N ASP A 95 -7.32 5.46 1.53
CA ASP A 95 -6.57 6.23 0.54
C ASP A 95 -5.29 5.50 0.16
N ILE A 96 -5.09 5.32 -1.15
CA ILE A 96 -3.96 4.58 -1.72
C ILE A 96 -3.22 5.56 -2.62
N ILE A 97 -2.01 5.92 -2.25
CA ILE A 97 -1.20 6.89 -2.99
C ILE A 97 0.09 6.20 -3.42
N GLY A 98 0.26 5.95 -4.72
CA GLY A 98 1.47 5.33 -5.27
C GLY A 98 1.22 4.11 -6.15
N LEU A 99 2.06 3.10 -6.02
CA LEU A 99 2.10 1.92 -6.90
C LEU A 99 1.71 0.66 -6.13
N GLN A 100 0.80 -0.14 -6.68
CA GLN A 100 0.54 -1.51 -6.22
C GLN A 100 0.76 -2.51 -7.34
N LEU A 101 1.68 -3.44 -7.11
CA LEU A 101 1.97 -4.59 -7.97
C LEU A 101 1.54 -5.86 -7.25
N ALA A 102 0.71 -6.67 -7.90
CA ALA A 102 0.27 -7.95 -7.40
C ALA A 102 0.20 -8.97 -8.54
N GLY A 103 0.66 -10.20 -8.33
CA GLY A 103 0.58 -11.23 -9.38
C GLY A 103 -0.86 -11.58 -9.75
N LEU A 104 -1.77 -11.63 -8.78
CA LEU A 104 -3.19 -11.91 -9.02
C LEU A 104 -4.06 -10.67 -8.90
N ALA A 105 -4.12 -10.01 -7.74
CA ALA A 105 -5.13 -8.97 -7.55
C ALA A 105 -4.75 -7.80 -6.64
N ASN A 106 -5.06 -6.58 -7.08
CA ASN A 106 -5.13 -5.42 -6.20
C ASN A 106 -6.61 -5.18 -5.86
N LEU A 107 -7.01 -5.56 -4.65
CA LEU A 107 -8.39 -5.56 -4.17
C LEU A 107 -8.60 -4.42 -3.19
N ASN A 108 -9.21 -3.34 -3.65
CA ASN A 108 -9.49 -2.20 -2.78
C ASN A 108 -10.99 -2.03 -2.68
N ASP A 109 -11.45 -1.70 -1.47
CA ASP A 109 -12.86 -1.55 -1.24
C ASP A 109 -13.49 -0.52 -2.20
N VAL A 110 -14.77 -0.69 -2.49
CA VAL A 110 -15.50 0.17 -3.42
C VAL A 110 -15.69 1.61 -2.95
N SER A 111 -15.36 1.90 -1.69
CA SER A 111 -15.30 3.26 -1.12
C SER A 111 -13.88 3.84 -1.09
N SER A 112 -12.86 3.05 -1.44
CA SER A 112 -11.46 3.48 -1.47
C SER A 112 -11.14 4.38 -2.68
N ARG A 113 -10.04 5.13 -2.56
CA ARG A 113 -9.53 6.04 -3.60
C ARG A 113 -8.08 5.71 -3.92
N LEU A 114 -7.80 5.46 -5.19
CA LEU A 114 -6.44 5.30 -5.70
C LEU A 114 -5.98 6.60 -6.35
N TYR A 115 -4.79 7.06 -5.98
CA TYR A 115 -4.02 8.10 -6.65
C TYR A 115 -2.69 7.49 -7.10
N GLY A 116 -2.62 6.98 -8.33
CA GLY A 116 -1.42 6.31 -8.84
C GLY A 116 -1.71 5.09 -9.73
N PHE A 117 -0.97 4.01 -9.52
CA PHE A 117 -0.87 2.89 -10.45
C PHE A 117 -1.21 1.55 -9.78
N GLN A 118 -1.97 0.71 -10.49
CA GLN A 118 -2.21 -0.68 -10.13
C GLN A 118 -1.87 -1.60 -11.29
N VAL A 119 -1.09 -2.64 -10.99
CA VAL A 119 -0.78 -3.70 -11.96
C VAL A 119 -1.02 -5.06 -11.31
N GLY A 120 -1.81 -5.88 -11.98
CA GLY A 120 -2.13 -7.25 -11.58
C GLY A 120 -3.19 -7.85 -12.48
N ALA A 121 -3.40 -9.17 -12.42
CA ALA A 121 -4.40 -9.81 -13.29
C ALA A 121 -5.82 -9.23 -13.08
N TYR A 122 -6.17 -8.87 -11.84
CA TYR A 122 -7.41 -8.19 -11.49
C TYR A 122 -7.17 -6.95 -10.62
N ASN A 123 -7.66 -5.80 -11.04
CA ASN A 123 -7.62 -4.56 -10.26
C ASN A 123 -9.03 -4.06 -9.96
N ARG A 124 -9.30 -3.75 -8.69
CA ARG A 124 -10.58 -3.19 -8.23
C ARG A 124 -10.36 -2.05 -7.26
N VAL A 125 -11.04 -0.92 -7.52
CA VAL A 125 -11.06 0.27 -6.65
C VAL A 125 -12.43 0.95 -6.75
N GLY A 126 -12.82 1.72 -5.75
CA GLY A 126 -13.96 2.65 -5.85
C GLY A 126 -13.71 3.75 -6.87
N LYS A 127 -12.79 4.66 -6.55
CA LYS A 127 -12.40 5.79 -7.42
C LYS A 127 -10.94 5.72 -7.81
N VAL A 128 -10.64 5.90 -9.09
CA VAL A 128 -9.27 5.85 -9.63
C VAL A 128 -8.88 7.21 -10.17
N TYR A 129 -7.76 7.74 -9.69
CA TYR A 129 -7.04 8.88 -10.23
C TYR A 129 -5.67 8.39 -10.69
N GLY A 130 -5.59 7.87 -11.92
CA GLY A 130 -4.36 7.27 -12.44
C GLY A 130 -4.59 6.09 -13.38
N VAL A 131 -3.77 5.04 -13.25
CA VAL A 131 -3.69 3.96 -14.24
C VAL A 131 -3.91 2.58 -13.61
N GLN A 132 -4.74 1.76 -14.25
CA GLN A 132 -4.86 0.33 -13.93
C GLN A 132 -4.45 -0.53 -15.14
N ILE A 133 -3.61 -1.53 -14.91
CA ILE A 133 -3.15 -2.47 -15.94
C ILE A 133 -3.40 -3.90 -15.46
N GLY A 134 -4.16 -4.67 -16.23
CA GLY A 134 -4.52 -6.03 -15.83
C GLY A 134 -5.28 -6.78 -16.91
N LEU A 135 -5.71 -8.01 -16.62
CA LEU A 135 -6.66 -8.70 -17.49
C LEU A 135 -8.06 -8.09 -17.29
N VAL A 136 -8.40 -7.83 -16.03
CA VAL A 136 -9.66 -7.23 -15.63
C VAL A 136 -9.39 -6.00 -14.76
N ASN A 137 -9.93 -4.86 -15.16
CA ASN A 137 -9.89 -3.64 -14.34
C ASN A 137 -11.32 -3.20 -14.00
N SER A 138 -11.53 -2.69 -12.80
CA SER A 138 -12.84 -2.25 -12.33
C SER A 138 -12.72 -1.04 -11.41
N ALA A 139 -13.44 0.02 -11.79
CA ALA A 139 -13.63 1.22 -11.00
C ALA A 139 -15.11 1.65 -11.04
N ARG A 140 -15.61 2.28 -9.98
CA ARG A 140 -16.89 2.99 -10.05
C ARG A 140 -16.75 4.31 -10.78
N GLU A 141 -15.67 5.03 -10.47
CA GLU A 141 -15.32 6.30 -11.10
C GLU A 141 -13.86 6.22 -11.55
N LEU A 142 -13.62 6.56 -12.81
CA LEU A 142 -12.28 6.59 -13.42
C LEU A 142 -11.95 8.02 -13.85
N HIS A 143 -10.83 8.53 -13.33
CA HIS A 143 -10.13 9.73 -13.77
C HIS A 143 -8.70 9.30 -14.19
N GLY A 144 -8.58 8.78 -15.41
CA GLY A 144 -7.33 8.24 -15.94
C GLY A 144 -7.56 7.13 -16.96
N ILE A 145 -6.73 6.09 -16.91
CA ILE A 145 -6.65 5.06 -17.96
C ILE A 145 -6.75 3.65 -17.34
N GLN A 146 -7.53 2.77 -17.94
CA GLN A 146 -7.47 1.33 -17.68
C GLN A 146 -6.99 0.63 -18.96
N ILE A 147 -6.07 -0.32 -18.82
CA ILE A 147 -5.57 -1.16 -19.91
C ILE A 147 -5.75 -2.62 -19.51
N GLY A 148 -6.53 -3.37 -20.28
CA GLY A 148 -6.79 -4.77 -20.00
C GLY A 148 -7.81 -5.42 -20.92
N LEU A 149 -7.90 -6.75 -20.89
CA LEU A 149 -8.86 -7.52 -21.70
C LEU A 149 -10.28 -6.97 -21.54
N ILE A 150 -10.68 -6.65 -20.31
CA ILE A 150 -11.95 -6.01 -19.98
C ILE A 150 -11.79 -4.97 -18.87
N ASN A 151 -12.39 -3.80 -19.07
CA ASN A 151 -12.30 -2.66 -18.17
C ASN A 151 -13.69 -2.19 -17.80
N PHE A 152 -13.97 -2.03 -16.51
CA PHE A 152 -15.27 -1.58 -16.00
C PHE A 152 -15.18 -0.18 -15.39
N ASN A 153 -16.13 0.68 -15.75
CA ASN A 153 -16.27 2.04 -15.24
C ASN A 153 -17.75 2.41 -15.10
N ASP A 154 -18.30 2.36 -13.89
CA ASP A 154 -19.74 2.56 -13.67
C ASP A 154 -20.23 3.97 -14.04
N ALA A 155 -19.37 4.98 -13.87
CA ALA A 155 -19.65 6.39 -14.19
C ALA A 155 -19.28 6.79 -15.62
N GLY A 156 -18.68 5.89 -16.41
CA GLY A 156 -18.24 6.16 -17.77
C GLY A 156 -19.37 6.09 -18.82
N PRO A 157 -19.10 6.54 -20.05
CA PRO A 157 -20.04 6.41 -21.17
C PRO A 157 -20.36 4.94 -21.51
N PHE A 158 -19.40 4.05 -21.27
CA PHE A 158 -19.54 2.60 -21.38
C PHE A 158 -19.16 1.95 -20.07
N LYS A 159 -20.08 1.16 -19.50
CA LYS A 159 -19.81 0.41 -18.26
C LYS A 159 -18.72 -0.63 -18.42
N ALA A 160 -18.55 -1.19 -19.63
CA ALA A 160 -17.52 -2.15 -19.97
C ALA A 160 -16.84 -1.74 -21.28
N SER A 161 -15.51 -1.80 -21.34
CA SER A 161 -14.72 -1.50 -22.54
C SER A 161 -13.59 -2.50 -22.72
N PRO A 162 -13.39 -3.06 -23.93
CA PRO A 162 -12.28 -3.97 -24.20
C PRO A 162 -10.97 -3.19 -24.40
N ILE A 163 -9.85 -3.81 -24.01
CA ILE A 163 -8.46 -3.35 -24.24
C ILE A 163 -8.10 -2.05 -23.51
N ILE A 164 -8.79 -0.94 -23.75
CA ILE A 164 -8.53 0.37 -23.16
C ILE A 164 -9.85 0.99 -22.68
N ASN A 165 -9.80 1.69 -21.55
CA ASN A 165 -10.84 2.62 -21.09
C ASN A 165 -10.20 3.91 -20.60
N VAL A 166 -10.86 5.04 -20.82
CA VAL A 166 -10.43 6.36 -20.36
C VAL A 166 -11.60 7.04 -19.65
N GLY A 167 -11.29 7.75 -18.57
CA GLY A 167 -12.27 8.53 -17.81
C GLY A 167 -11.66 9.84 -17.35
N PHE A 168 -12.48 10.89 -17.30
CA PHE A 168 -12.06 12.26 -17.02
C PHE A 168 -12.97 12.87 -15.95
#